data_AF-A0A3C0VNZ3-F1
#
_entry.id   AF-A0A3C0VNZ3-F1
#
_cell.length_a   1.000
_cell.length_b   1.000
_cell.length_c   1.000
_cell.angle_alpha   90.00
_cell.angle_beta   90.00
_cell.angle_gamma   90.00
#
_symmetry.space_group_name_H-M   'P 1'
#
loop_
_entity.id
_entity.type
_entity.pdbx_description
1 polymer ?
#
loop_
_entity_poly.entity_id
_entity_poly.type
_entity_poly.pdbx_seq_one_letter_code
_entity_poly.pdbx_strand_id
1 'polypeptide(L)'
;GTILLAGEQIKKGSKRVRLAALAIFALFVMAQNFDLRTGVDVITFTNMIAIGVSLIFCGVIILGLGTSLQHCWRQGILNEVMQTTTRVTSMVFVILIGAALFSLVFRGLEGDEMVHEFLINLPGGEMAVLASVMLIMFLLGFFLDFIEITFVVVPIVAPVLLVMGFDPVWLGVMMAINLQTSFLTPPFGFALFYLRGVAPDSLKTSQIYRGVIPFVIIQILMLFILVMFPEISTWLPDKLFNKY
;
A
#
# COMPACT_ATOMS: atom_id res chain seq x y z
N GLY A 1 13.95 0.65 -13.60
CA GLY A 1 13.52 1.93 -14.19
C GLY A 1 14.16 3.12 -13.49
N THR A 2 13.77 3.38 -12.23
CA THR A 2 14.21 4.54 -11.42
C THR A 2 15.73 4.70 -11.31
N ILE A 3 16.49 3.61 -11.08
CA ILE A 3 17.96 3.66 -10.97
C ILE A 3 18.62 4.08 -12.29
N LEU A 4 18.12 3.61 -13.44
CA LEU A 4 18.65 4.01 -14.76
C LEU A 4 18.36 5.49 -15.04
N LEU A 5 17.17 5.97 -14.68
CA LEU A 5 16.81 7.39 -14.81
C LEU A 5 17.69 8.26 -13.91
N ALA A 6 17.94 7.84 -12.67
CA ALA A 6 18.88 8.52 -11.78
C ALA A 6 20.29 8.56 -12.38
N GLY A 7 20.78 7.43 -12.92
CA GLY A 7 22.07 7.36 -13.61
C GLY A 7 22.19 8.34 -14.79
N GLU A 8 21.15 8.46 -15.62
CA GLU A 8 21.11 9.41 -16.74
C GLU A 8 21.02 10.86 -16.27
N GLN A 9 20.31 11.15 -15.17
CA GLN A 9 20.25 12.50 -14.59
C GLN A 9 21.61 12.94 -14.02
N ILE A 10 22.34 12.03 -13.38
CA ILE A 10 23.67 12.30 -12.82
C ILE A 10 24.70 12.51 -13.92
N LYS A 11 24.69 11.68 -14.97
CA LYS A 11 25.60 11.77 -16.11
C LYS A 11 24.83 11.73 -17.42
N LYS A 12 24.32 12.90 -17.82
CA LYS A 12 23.59 13.08 -19.08
C LYS A 12 24.40 12.56 -20.26
N GLY A 13 23.81 11.66 -21.05
CA GLY A 13 24.45 11.13 -22.26
C GLY A 13 25.29 9.86 -22.07
N SER A 14 25.14 9.15 -20.95
CA SER A 14 25.80 7.86 -20.78
C SER A 14 25.23 6.83 -21.77
N LYS A 15 26.00 6.50 -22.82
CA LYS A 15 25.60 5.53 -23.86
C LYS A 15 25.13 4.20 -23.25
N ARG A 16 25.76 3.74 -22.17
CA ARG A 16 25.43 2.47 -21.49
C ARG A 16 24.06 2.51 -20.80
N VAL A 17 23.67 3.65 -20.23
CA VAL A 17 22.38 3.81 -19.54
C VAL A 17 21.23 3.87 -20.55
N ARG A 18 21.41 4.61 -21.65
CA ARG A 18 20.43 4.66 -22.74
C ARG A 18 20.27 3.34 -23.46
N LEU A 19 21.37 2.63 -23.72
CA LEU A 19 21.35 1.30 -24.32
C LEU A 19 20.62 0.29 -23.42
N ALA A 20 20.80 0.36 -22.09
CA ALA A 20 20.06 -0.47 -21.16
C ALA A 20 18.56 -0.15 -21.13
N ALA A 21 18.16 1.12 -21.21
CA ALA A 21 16.76 1.49 -21.30
C ALA A 21 16.11 0.95 -22.59
N LEU A 22 16.82 1.05 -23.73
CA LEU A 22 16.38 0.46 -25.00
C LEU A 22 16.34 -1.07 -24.94
N ALA A 23 17.30 -1.70 -24.28
CA ALA A 23 17.34 -3.15 -24.10
C ALA A 23 16.17 -3.67 -23.24
N ILE A 24 15.72 -2.93 -22.23
CA ILE A 24 14.49 -3.26 -21.46
C ILE A 24 13.28 -3.28 -22.39
N PHE A 25 13.12 -2.25 -23.22
CA PHE A 25 12.01 -2.17 -24.18
C PHE A 25 12.09 -3.30 -25.22
N ALA A 26 13.27 -3.55 -25.78
CA ALA A 26 13.48 -4.63 -26.73
C ALA A 26 13.18 -6.01 -26.12
N LEU A 27 13.63 -6.26 -24.89
CA LEU A 27 13.35 -7.51 -24.17
C LEU A 27 11.86 -7.68 -23.88
N PHE A 28 11.14 -6.61 -23.55
CA PHE A 28 9.69 -6.65 -23.41
C PHE A 28 9.01 -7.06 -24.73
N VAL A 29 9.39 -6.46 -25.86
CA VAL A 29 8.87 -6.83 -27.18
C VAL A 29 9.19 -8.29 -27.52
N MET A 30 10.38 -8.78 -27.18
CA MET A 30 10.73 -10.18 -27.40
C MET A 30 9.89 -11.13 -26.55
N ALA A 31 9.65 -10.81 -25.28
CA ALA A 31 8.85 -11.62 -24.38
C ALA A 31 7.36 -11.70 -24.78
N GLN A 32 6.84 -10.72 -25.53
CA GLN A 32 5.46 -10.75 -26.06
C GLN A 32 5.34 -11.58 -27.34
N ASN A 33 6.39 -11.65 -28.16
CA ASN A 33 6.34 -12.27 -29.49
C ASN A 33 6.95 -13.68 -29.54
N PHE A 34 7.78 -14.06 -28.57
CA PHE A 34 8.49 -15.33 -28.55
C PHE A 34 8.40 -16.01 -27.18
N ASP A 35 8.33 -17.34 -27.17
CA ASP A 35 8.40 -18.12 -25.93
C ASP A 35 9.87 -18.24 -25.49
N LEU A 36 10.22 -17.49 -24.44
CA LEU A 36 11.59 -17.41 -23.91
C LEU A 36 11.84 -18.42 -22.77
N ARG A 37 10.92 -19.35 -22.52
CA ARG A 37 11.07 -20.35 -21.45
C ARG A 37 12.10 -21.41 -21.88
N THR A 38 13.10 -21.64 -21.03
CA THR A 38 14.19 -22.60 -21.28
C THR A 38 13.87 -24.04 -20.84
N GLY A 39 12.73 -24.26 -20.17
CA GLY A 39 12.32 -25.55 -19.60
C GLY A 39 11.20 -26.25 -20.36
N VAL A 40 11.09 -26.04 -21.67
CA VAL A 40 10.05 -26.66 -22.52
C VAL A 40 10.66 -27.80 -23.33
N ASP A 41 9.94 -28.91 -23.48
CA ASP A 41 10.43 -30.15 -24.11
C ASP A 41 10.82 -30.00 -25.59
N VAL A 42 10.29 -28.99 -26.30
CA VAL A 42 10.62 -28.70 -27.70
C VAL A 42 10.87 -27.21 -27.89
N ILE A 43 12.13 -26.84 -28.15
CA ILE A 43 12.52 -25.47 -28.48
C ILE A 43 12.64 -25.34 -29.99
N THR A 44 11.73 -24.58 -30.62
CA THR A 44 11.81 -24.26 -32.06
C THR A 44 13.06 -23.42 -32.35
N PHE A 45 13.67 -23.59 -33.53
CA PHE A 45 14.86 -22.83 -33.96
C PHE A 45 14.69 -21.31 -33.79
N THR A 46 13.50 -20.77 -34.09
CA THR A 46 13.15 -19.36 -33.87
C THR A 46 13.25 -18.94 -32.40
N ASN A 47 12.77 -19.78 -31.47
CA ASN A 47 12.82 -19.50 -30.04
C ASN A 47 14.24 -19.61 -29.49
N MET A 48 15.06 -20.51 -30.02
CA MET A 48 16.48 -20.62 -29.65
C MET A 48 17.26 -19.33 -29.98
N ILE A 49 17.04 -18.75 -31.16
CA ILE A 49 17.62 -17.44 -31.52
C ILE A 49 17.08 -16.34 -30.60
N ALA A 50 15.76 -16.35 -30.35
CA ALA A 50 15.13 -15.35 -29.50
C ALA A 50 15.69 -15.35 -28.06
N ILE A 51 15.94 -16.54 -27.49
CA ILE A 51 16.57 -16.70 -26.18
C ILE A 51 18.01 -16.15 -26.21
N GLY A 52 18.80 -16.47 -27.24
CA GLY A 52 20.17 -15.97 -27.39
C GLY A 52 20.24 -14.44 -27.45
N VAL A 53 19.37 -13.80 -28.23
CA VAL A 53 19.29 -12.33 -28.31
C VAL A 53 18.81 -11.73 -26.98
N SER A 54 17.85 -12.36 -26.31
CA SER A 54 17.35 -11.92 -25.00
C SER A 54 18.45 -11.93 -23.92
N LEU A 55 19.35 -12.93 -23.95
CA LEU A 55 20.51 -12.98 -23.05
C LEU A 55 21.47 -11.80 -23.27
N ILE A 56 21.66 -11.38 -24.53
CA ILE A 56 22.47 -10.19 -24.85
C ILE A 56 21.82 -8.94 -24.26
N PHE A 57 20.51 -8.78 -24.40
CA PHE A 57 19.78 -7.67 -23.80
C PHE A 57 19.87 -7.67 -22.27
N CYS A 58 19.74 -8.83 -21.62
CA CYS A 58 20.00 -8.96 -20.18
C CYS A 58 21.40 -8.48 -19.79
N GLY A 59 22.44 -8.86 -20.54
CA GLY A 59 23.81 -8.39 -20.32
C GLY A 59 23.95 -6.87 -20.43
N VAL A 60 23.34 -6.26 -21.43
CA VAL A 60 23.32 -4.79 -21.62
C VAL A 60 22.60 -4.10 -20.46
N ILE A 61 21.49 -4.67 -19.97
CA ILE A 61 20.74 -4.15 -18.82
C ILE A 61 21.58 -4.19 -17.56
N ILE A 62 22.26 -5.31 -17.28
CA ILE A 62 23.14 -5.46 -16.12
C ILE A 62 24.26 -4.42 -16.15
N LEU A 63 24.90 -4.20 -17.31
CA LEU A 63 25.95 -3.19 -17.46
C LEU A 63 25.42 -1.76 -17.26
N GLY A 64 24.24 -1.45 -17.79
CA GLY A 64 23.61 -0.14 -17.58
C GLY A 64 23.17 0.10 -16.14
N LEU A 65 22.62 -0.92 -15.47
CA LEU A 65 22.27 -0.85 -14.06
C LEU A 65 23.53 -0.72 -13.19
N GLY A 66 24.56 -1.53 -13.42
CA GLY A 66 25.81 -1.48 -12.66
C GLY A 66 26.50 -0.13 -12.80
N THR A 67 26.54 0.44 -14.01
CA THR A 67 27.06 1.80 -14.19
C THR A 67 26.19 2.83 -13.49
N SER A 68 24.86 2.77 -13.61
CA SER A 68 23.96 3.71 -12.92
C SER A 68 24.13 3.66 -11.40
N LEU A 69 24.22 2.45 -10.83
CA LEU A 69 24.44 2.23 -9.41
C LEU A 69 25.79 2.79 -8.95
N GLN A 70 26.84 2.59 -9.74
CA GLN A 70 28.16 3.18 -9.47
C GLN A 70 28.11 4.71 -9.47
N HIS A 71 27.39 5.33 -10.41
CA HIS A 71 27.22 6.79 -10.42
C HIS A 71 26.44 7.28 -9.18
N CYS A 72 25.33 6.61 -8.83
CA CYS A 72 24.56 6.94 -7.64
C CYS A 72 25.35 6.78 -6.34
N TRP A 73 26.21 5.75 -6.24
CA TRP A 73 27.10 5.55 -5.10
C TRP A 73 28.14 6.66 -5.03
N ARG A 74 28.86 6.93 -6.13
CA ARG A 74 29.96 7.93 -6.14
C ARG A 74 29.49 9.34 -5.82
N GLN A 75 28.24 9.67 -6.14
CA GLN A 75 27.63 10.96 -5.80
C GLN A 75 27.02 11.01 -4.39
N GLY A 76 27.08 9.92 -3.61
CA GLY A 76 26.52 9.87 -2.26
C GLY A 76 25.00 9.72 -2.18
N ILE A 77 24.28 9.77 -3.31
CA ILE A 77 22.82 9.68 -3.40
C ILE A 77 22.32 8.37 -2.78
N LEU A 78 23.04 7.25 -2.99
CA LEU A 78 22.63 5.96 -2.43
C LEU A 78 22.63 5.98 -0.90
N ASN A 79 23.64 6.61 -0.28
CA ASN A 79 23.71 6.73 1.18
C ASN A 79 22.58 7.61 1.72
N GLU A 80 22.28 8.73 1.06
CA GLU A 80 21.20 9.63 1.44
C GLU A 80 19.83 8.97 1.38
N VAL A 81 19.54 8.27 0.27
CA VAL A 81 18.28 7.53 0.09
C VAL A 81 18.17 6.40 1.11
N MET A 82 19.25 5.65 1.35
CA MET A 82 19.27 4.59 2.36
C MET A 82 19.02 5.15 3.76
N GLN A 83 19.70 6.22 4.16
CA GLN A 83 19.50 6.84 5.48
C GLN A 83 18.08 7.36 5.66
N THR A 84 17.53 8.03 4.64
CA THR A 84 16.15 8.54 4.68
C THR A 84 15.15 7.40 4.79
N THR A 85 15.34 6.33 4.00
CA THR A 85 14.49 5.13 4.05
C THR A 85 14.58 4.46 5.43
N THR A 86 15.80 4.26 5.96
CA THR A 86 16.01 3.68 7.29
C THR A 86 15.38 4.52 8.38
N ARG A 87 15.49 5.86 8.33
CA ARG A 87 14.89 6.75 9.33
C ARG A 87 13.37 6.60 9.38
N VAL A 88 12.69 6.69 8.23
CA VAL A 88 11.23 6.54 8.15
C VAL A 88 10.81 5.15 8.62
N THR A 89 11.48 4.10 8.14
CA THR A 89 11.21 2.72 8.55
C THR A 89 11.44 2.51 10.04
N SER A 90 12.51 3.08 10.62
CA SER A 90 12.79 2.98 12.06
C SER A 90 11.74 3.68 12.92
N MET A 91 11.24 4.84 12.49
CA MET A 91 10.15 5.55 13.18
C MET A 91 8.91 4.67 13.24
N VAL A 92 8.55 4.04 12.11
CA VAL A 92 7.45 3.07 12.05
C VAL A 92 7.70 1.90 13.00
N PHE A 93 8.86 1.24 12.94
CA PHE A 93 9.14 0.10 13.83
C PHE A 93 9.11 0.45 15.32
N VAL A 94 9.57 1.64 15.71
CA VAL A 94 9.49 2.09 17.12
C VAL A 94 8.04 2.22 17.57
N ILE A 95 7.17 2.78 16.71
CA ILE A 95 5.72 2.84 16.94
C ILE A 95 5.14 1.42 17.07
N LEU A 96 5.53 0.49 16.19
CA LEU A 96 5.06 -0.91 16.26
C LEU A 96 5.43 -1.58 17.59
N ILE A 97 6.65 -1.35 18.08
CA ILE A 97 7.10 -1.88 19.36
C ILE A 97 6.27 -1.27 20.50
N GLY A 98 6.07 0.06 20.49
CA GLY A 98 5.25 0.73 21.50
C GLY A 98 3.80 0.26 21.51
N ALA A 99 3.19 0.11 20.33
CA ALA A 99 1.82 -0.39 20.16
C ALA A 99 1.69 -1.85 20.64
N ALA A 100 2.67 -2.70 20.34
CA ALA A 100 2.68 -4.09 20.80
C ALA A 100 2.78 -4.18 22.33
N LEU A 101 3.66 -3.37 22.96
CA LEU A 101 3.78 -3.30 24.41
C LEU A 101 2.49 -2.75 25.05
N PHE A 102 1.92 -1.68 24.50
CA PHE A 102 0.65 -1.13 24.97
C PHE A 102 -0.47 -2.17 24.87
N SER A 103 -0.64 -2.81 23.72
CA SER A 103 -1.67 -3.83 23.49
C SER A 103 -1.51 -5.03 24.43
N LEU A 104 -0.26 -5.43 24.72
CA LEU A 104 0.04 -6.50 25.67
C LEU A 104 -0.33 -6.09 27.11
N VAL A 105 0.10 -4.92 27.58
CA VAL A 105 -0.20 -4.43 28.94
C VAL A 105 -1.68 -4.15 29.10
N PHE A 106 -2.31 -3.53 28.11
CA PHE A 106 -3.74 -3.22 28.09
C PHE A 106 -4.59 -4.49 28.24
N ARG A 107 -4.32 -5.53 27.44
CA ARG A 107 -4.97 -6.85 27.61
C ARG A 107 -4.61 -7.53 28.93
N GLY A 108 -3.36 -7.38 29.38
CA GLY A 108 -2.93 -7.90 30.68
C GLY A 108 -3.63 -7.24 31.87
N LEU A 109 -4.21 -6.06 31.67
CA LEU A 109 -5.04 -5.32 32.63
C LEU A 109 -6.55 -5.46 32.36
N GLU A 110 -6.95 -6.44 31.52
CA GLU A 110 -8.35 -6.68 31.15
C GLU A 110 -9.03 -5.48 30.46
N GLY A 111 -8.23 -4.63 29.80
CA GLY A 111 -8.75 -3.47 29.08
C GLY A 111 -9.63 -3.85 27.88
N ASP A 112 -9.40 -5.01 27.28
CA ASP A 112 -10.25 -5.58 26.23
C ASP A 112 -11.66 -5.91 26.74
N GLU A 113 -11.78 -6.43 27.96
CA GLU A 113 -13.10 -6.62 28.60
C GLU A 113 -13.78 -5.29 28.93
N MET A 114 -13.03 -4.28 29.39
CA MET A 114 -13.59 -2.94 29.60
C MET A 114 -14.17 -2.35 28.30
N VAL A 115 -13.47 -2.50 27.18
CA VAL A 115 -13.95 -2.03 25.87
C VAL A 115 -15.12 -2.87 25.40
N HIS A 116 -15.07 -4.18 25.60
CA HIS A 116 -16.17 -5.11 25.29
C HIS A 116 -17.45 -4.74 26.03
N GLU A 117 -17.39 -4.56 27.35
CA GLU A 117 -18.52 -4.12 28.17
C GLU A 117 -19.04 -2.75 27.73
N PHE A 118 -18.14 -1.80 27.48
CA PHE A 118 -18.55 -0.47 26.99
C PHE A 118 -19.33 -0.56 25.67
N LEU A 119 -18.87 -1.39 24.74
CA LEU A 119 -19.49 -1.56 23.43
C LEU A 119 -20.80 -2.35 23.51
N ILE A 120 -20.90 -3.41 24.33
CA ILE A 120 -22.15 -4.18 24.47
C ILE A 120 -23.25 -3.36 25.17
N ASN A 121 -22.86 -2.47 26.08
CA ASN A 121 -23.80 -1.57 26.75
C ASN A 121 -24.29 -0.42 25.84
N LEU A 122 -23.75 -0.28 24.62
CA LEU A 122 -24.25 0.73 23.68
C LEU A 122 -25.66 0.35 23.19
N PRO A 123 -26.64 1.27 23.27
CA PRO A 123 -27.96 1.03 22.72
C PRO A 123 -27.90 0.96 21.18
N GLY A 124 -28.53 -0.05 20.59
CA GLY A 124 -28.68 -0.19 19.13
C GLY A 124 -28.14 -1.48 18.51
N GLY A 125 -27.64 -2.42 19.32
CA GLY A 125 -27.22 -3.75 18.87
C GLY A 125 -25.90 -3.76 18.09
N GLU A 126 -25.59 -4.91 17.47
CA GLU A 126 -24.32 -5.17 16.78
C GLU A 126 -23.97 -4.12 15.71
N MET A 127 -24.95 -3.70 14.92
CA MET A 127 -24.75 -2.71 13.86
C MET A 127 -24.46 -1.30 14.40
N ALA A 128 -25.04 -0.93 15.54
CA ALA A 128 -24.73 0.35 16.19
C ALA A 128 -23.30 0.34 16.74
N VAL A 129 -22.88 -0.76 17.36
CA VAL A 129 -21.50 -0.95 17.84
C VAL A 129 -20.51 -0.84 16.68
N LEU A 130 -20.77 -1.54 15.58
CA LEU A 130 -19.94 -1.44 14.38
C LEU A 130 -19.87 0.00 13.86
N ALA A 131 -21.01 0.68 13.74
CA ALA A 131 -21.05 2.07 13.27
C ALA A 131 -20.26 3.01 14.20
N SER A 132 -20.34 2.81 15.52
CA SER A 132 -19.57 3.56 16.50
C SER A 132 -18.06 3.30 16.37
N VAL A 133 -17.64 2.04 16.20
CA VAL A 133 -16.22 1.70 15.97
C VAL A 133 -15.73 2.34 14.67
N MET A 134 -16.49 2.23 13.58
CA MET A 134 -16.14 2.85 12.30
C MET A 134 -16.04 4.38 12.43
N LEU A 135 -16.95 5.03 13.16
CA LEU A 135 -16.91 6.46 13.39
C LEU A 135 -15.68 6.88 14.22
N ILE A 136 -15.38 6.16 15.31
CA ILE A 136 -14.20 6.43 16.14
C ILE A 136 -12.93 6.26 15.33
N MET A 137 -12.80 5.17 14.56
CA MET A 137 -11.65 4.93 13.69
C MET A 137 -11.51 6.01 12.61
N PHE A 138 -12.62 6.46 12.03
CA PHE A 138 -12.64 7.55 11.06
C PHE A 138 -12.15 8.86 11.68
N LEU A 139 -12.61 9.21 12.88
CA LEU A 139 -12.17 10.42 13.58
C LEU A 139 -10.70 10.34 14.03
N LEU A 140 -10.26 9.18 14.53
CA LEU A 140 -8.86 8.95 14.89
C LEU A 140 -7.93 9.06 13.68
N GLY A 141 -8.40 8.66 12.50
CA GLY A 141 -7.67 8.80 11.24
C GLY A 141 -7.39 10.25 10.81
N PHE A 142 -7.95 11.25 11.49
CA PHE A 142 -7.55 12.65 11.31
C PHE A 142 -6.27 13.01 12.08
N PHE A 143 -5.93 12.27 13.12
CA PHE A 143 -4.79 12.57 14.00
C PHE A 143 -3.65 11.55 13.89
N LEU A 144 -3.99 10.28 13.67
CA LEU A 144 -3.07 9.16 13.66
C LEU A 144 -2.89 8.58 12.25
N ASP A 145 -1.72 7.99 11.99
CA ASP A 145 -1.46 7.27 10.74
C ASP A 145 -2.24 5.94 10.69
N PHE A 146 -2.52 5.40 9.50
CA PHE A 146 -3.26 4.15 9.33
C PHE A 146 -2.48 2.99 9.93
N ILE A 147 -1.14 3.05 9.89
CA ILE A 147 -0.27 2.09 10.56
C ILE A 147 -0.51 2.14 12.07
N GLU A 148 -0.50 3.33 12.68
CA GLU A 148 -0.73 3.49 14.12
C GLU A 148 -2.10 2.94 14.53
N ILE A 149 -3.15 3.27 13.79
CA ILE A 149 -4.50 2.78 14.09
C ILE A 149 -4.59 1.25 13.92
N THR A 150 -3.97 0.71 12.87
CA THR A 150 -3.99 -0.75 12.60
C THR A 150 -3.25 -1.53 13.70
N PHE A 151 -2.20 -0.97 14.29
CA PHE A 151 -1.44 -1.67 15.32
C PHE A 151 -1.91 -1.38 16.75
N VAL A 152 -2.60 -0.27 17.00
CA VAL A 152 -3.09 0.10 18.34
C VAL A 152 -4.57 -0.23 18.49
N VAL A 153 -5.42 0.28 17.60
CA VAL A 153 -6.89 0.26 17.76
C VAL A 153 -7.48 -1.06 17.29
N VAL A 154 -7.09 -1.55 16.11
CA VAL A 154 -7.65 -2.78 15.52
C VAL A 154 -7.49 -3.99 16.45
N PRO A 155 -6.35 -4.25 17.11
CA PRO A 155 -6.22 -5.38 18.03
C PRO A 155 -7.08 -5.28 19.29
N ILE A 156 -7.64 -4.11 19.58
CA ILE A 156 -8.54 -3.86 20.71
C ILE A 156 -10.00 -4.04 20.27
N VAL A 157 -10.39 -3.42 19.16
CA VAL A 157 -11.80 -3.43 18.70
C VAL A 157 -12.16 -4.68 17.90
N ALA A 158 -11.22 -5.27 17.14
CA ALA A 158 -11.51 -6.40 16.28
C ALA A 158 -11.93 -7.66 17.06
N PRO A 159 -11.27 -8.06 18.17
CA PRO A 159 -11.71 -9.21 18.96
C PRO A 159 -13.17 -9.08 19.43
N VAL A 160 -13.55 -7.89 19.90
CA VAL A 160 -14.93 -7.60 20.33
C VAL A 160 -15.93 -7.81 19.19
N LEU A 161 -15.65 -7.23 18.02
CA LEU A 161 -16.53 -7.36 16.86
C LEU A 161 -16.57 -8.81 16.31
N LEU A 162 -15.48 -9.56 16.39
CA LEU A 162 -15.46 -10.96 15.99
C LEU A 162 -16.31 -11.84 16.92
N VAL A 163 -16.29 -11.57 18.23
CA VAL A 163 -17.17 -12.24 19.21
C VAL A 163 -18.64 -11.94 18.94
N MET A 164 -18.95 -10.74 18.46
CA MET A 164 -20.29 -10.36 18.01
C MET A 164 -20.72 -11.02 16.68
N GLY A 165 -19.87 -11.83 16.05
CA GLY A 165 -20.21 -12.62 14.87
C GLY A 165 -19.90 -11.97 13.51
N PHE A 166 -19.20 -10.84 13.49
CA PHE A 166 -18.75 -10.22 12.23
C PHE A 166 -17.65 -11.06 11.56
N ASP A 167 -17.72 -11.22 10.23
CA ASP A 167 -16.67 -11.93 9.49
C ASP A 167 -15.35 -11.13 9.47
N PRO A 168 -14.20 -11.75 9.76
CA PRO A 168 -12.90 -11.06 9.83
C PRO A 168 -12.47 -10.41 8.51
N VAL A 169 -12.80 -11.01 7.37
CA VAL A 169 -12.41 -10.49 6.06
C VAL A 169 -13.26 -9.27 5.74
N TRP A 170 -14.58 -9.40 5.91
CA TRP A 170 -15.50 -8.28 5.72
C TRP A 170 -15.15 -7.08 6.62
N LEU A 171 -14.88 -7.35 7.90
CA LEU A 171 -14.50 -6.34 8.88
C LEU A 171 -13.17 -5.66 8.51
N GLY A 172 -12.18 -6.44 8.07
CA GLY A 172 -10.89 -5.90 7.58
C GLY A 172 -11.08 -4.98 6.37
N VAL A 173 -11.92 -5.37 5.41
CA VAL A 173 -12.23 -4.55 4.21
C VAL A 173 -12.97 -3.27 4.60
N MET A 174 -13.98 -3.37 5.47
CA MET A 174 -14.72 -2.21 5.99
C MET A 174 -13.78 -1.22 6.69
N MET A 175 -12.92 -1.71 7.60
CA MET A 175 -11.93 -0.87 8.29
C MET A 175 -10.93 -0.22 7.31
N ALA A 176 -10.45 -0.97 6.32
CA ALA A 176 -9.50 -0.46 5.33
C ALA A 176 -10.09 0.68 4.49
N ILE A 177 -11.32 0.51 3.99
CA ILE A 177 -12.02 1.55 3.22
C ILE A 177 -12.34 2.76 4.10
N ASN A 178 -12.78 2.52 5.34
CA ASN A 178 -13.07 3.59 6.29
C ASN A 178 -11.84 4.44 6.60
N LEU A 179 -10.69 3.81 6.87
CA LEU A 179 -9.43 4.52 7.09
C LEU A 179 -8.97 5.24 5.81
N GLN A 180 -9.08 4.62 4.64
CA GLN A 180 -8.76 5.30 3.38
C GLN A 180 -9.63 6.56 3.17
N THR A 181 -10.91 6.50 3.54
CA THR A 181 -11.84 7.63 3.45
C THR A 181 -11.42 8.76 4.39
N SER A 182 -11.01 8.44 5.61
CA SER A 182 -10.47 9.42 6.56
C SER A 182 -9.28 10.17 5.97
N PHE A 183 -8.36 9.46 5.33
CA PHE A 183 -7.14 10.03 4.73
C PHE A 183 -7.40 10.94 3.52
N LEU A 184 -8.60 10.86 2.95
CA LEU A 184 -9.06 11.71 1.85
C LEU A 184 -9.95 12.87 2.32
N THR A 185 -10.41 12.87 3.57
CA THR A 185 -11.38 13.85 4.07
C THR A 185 -10.66 15.00 4.79
N PRO A 186 -10.91 16.29 4.43
CA PRO A 186 -10.43 17.43 5.21
C PRO A 186 -10.96 17.36 6.65
N PRO A 187 -10.20 17.73 7.70
CA PRO A 187 -9.13 18.73 7.72
C PRO A 187 -7.68 18.20 7.65
N PHE A 188 -7.47 16.89 7.78
CA PHE A 188 -6.13 16.28 7.88
C PHE A 188 -5.81 15.22 6.81
N GLY A 189 -6.46 15.28 5.65
CA GLY A 189 -6.19 14.34 4.56
C GLY A 189 -4.73 14.42 4.09
N PHE A 190 -3.86 13.54 4.59
CA PHE A 190 -2.42 13.51 4.28
C PHE A 190 -2.15 13.48 2.79
N ALA A 191 -3.00 12.75 2.04
CA ALA A 191 -2.93 12.70 0.58
C ALA A 191 -3.17 14.08 -0.07
N LEU A 192 -4.07 14.90 0.50
CA LEU A 192 -4.35 16.25 0.02
C LEU A 192 -3.21 17.22 0.33
N PHE A 193 -2.57 17.09 1.50
CA PHE A 193 -1.40 17.88 1.85
C PHE A 193 -0.17 17.50 1.04
N TYR A 194 0.01 16.22 0.77
CA TYR A 194 1.05 15.75 -0.14
C TYR A 194 0.85 16.32 -1.54
N LEU A 195 -0.38 16.27 -2.07
CA LEU A 195 -0.74 16.89 -3.35
C LEU A 195 -0.52 18.40 -3.33
N ARG A 196 -0.87 19.10 -2.24
CA ARG A 196 -0.58 20.54 -2.12
C ARG A 196 0.92 20.82 -2.12
N GLY A 197 1.74 19.97 -1.51
CA GLY A 197 3.20 20.11 -1.46
C GLY A 197 3.88 20.04 -2.83
N VAL A 198 3.28 19.35 -3.80
CA VAL A 198 3.79 19.27 -5.19
C VAL A 198 3.00 20.14 -6.18
N ALA A 199 1.85 20.68 -5.77
CA ALA A 199 1.00 21.49 -6.63
C ALA A 199 1.58 22.91 -6.84
N PRO A 200 1.54 23.46 -8.06
CA PRO A 200 1.92 24.84 -8.33
C PRO A 200 1.04 25.83 -7.57
N ASP A 201 1.59 27.00 -7.23
CA ASP A 201 0.89 28.03 -6.44
C ASP A 201 -0.34 28.64 -7.11
N SER A 202 -0.51 28.40 -8.41
CA SER A 202 -1.72 28.76 -9.15
C SER A 202 -2.95 27.95 -8.72
N LEU A 203 -2.77 26.77 -8.10
CA LEU A 203 -3.85 25.93 -7.60
C LEU A 203 -4.16 26.24 -6.13
N LYS A 204 -5.38 26.72 -5.89
CA LYS A 204 -5.84 26.99 -4.52
C LYS A 204 -6.16 25.68 -3.81
N THR A 205 -5.86 25.58 -2.51
CA THR A 205 -6.19 24.42 -1.67
C THR A 205 -7.68 24.06 -1.72
N SER A 206 -8.56 25.05 -1.85
CA SER A 206 -10.01 24.84 -2.05
C SER A 206 -10.34 24.01 -3.30
N GLN A 207 -9.56 24.14 -4.38
CA GLN A 207 -9.77 23.35 -5.60
C GLN A 207 -9.38 21.89 -5.38
N ILE A 208 -8.32 21.64 -4.60
CA ILE A 208 -7.90 20.29 -4.21
C ILE A 208 -8.99 19.65 -3.33
N TYR A 209 -9.51 20.38 -2.35
CA TYR A 209 -10.58 19.88 -1.48
C TYR A 209 -11.87 19.62 -2.24
N ARG A 210 -12.25 20.49 -3.19
CA ARG A 210 -13.42 20.24 -4.02
C ARG A 210 -13.23 19.05 -4.97
N GLY A 211 -11.99 18.83 -5.43
CA GLY A 211 -11.62 17.71 -6.29
C GLY A 211 -11.69 16.35 -5.62
N VAL A 212 -11.52 16.26 -4.29
CA VAL A 212 -11.60 14.98 -3.56
C VAL A 212 -13.03 14.56 -3.20
N ILE A 213 -13.98 15.50 -3.14
CA ILE A 213 -15.38 15.23 -2.75
C ILE A 213 -16.00 14.06 -3.54
N PRO A 214 -15.89 13.97 -4.88
CA PRO A 214 -16.43 12.83 -5.62
C PRO A 214 -15.84 11.49 -5.19
N PHE A 215 -14.55 11.46 -4.84
CA PHE A 215 -13.89 10.24 -4.36
C PHE A 215 -14.38 9.86 -2.97
N VAL A 216 -14.52 10.83 -2.05
CA VAL A 216 -15.09 10.57 -0.72
C VAL A 216 -16.53 10.04 -0.83
N ILE A 217 -17.34 10.57 -1.75
CA ILE A 217 -18.69 10.07 -2.00
C ILE A 217 -18.65 8.62 -2.49
N ILE A 218 -17.79 8.28 -3.43
CA ILE A 218 -17.63 6.89 -3.91
C ILE A 218 -17.23 5.96 -2.77
N GLN A 219 -16.34 6.39 -1.88
CA GLN A 219 -15.90 5.59 -0.74
C GLN A 219 -17.04 5.35 0.27
N ILE A 220 -17.82 6.39 0.60
CA ILE A 220 -18.99 6.26 1.48
C ILE A 220 -20.04 5.36 0.84
N LEU A 221 -20.28 5.48 -0.47
CA LEU A 221 -21.17 4.57 -1.20
C LEU A 221 -20.66 3.13 -1.15
N MET A 222 -19.35 2.92 -1.26
CA MET A 222 -18.74 1.60 -1.16
C MET A 222 -18.95 0.99 0.23
N LEU A 223 -18.76 1.77 1.31
CA LEU A 223 -19.08 1.33 2.68
C LEU A 223 -20.56 0.94 2.81
N PHE A 224 -21.47 1.76 2.27
CA PHE A 224 -22.90 1.45 2.30
C PHE A 224 -23.23 0.16 1.54
N ILE A 225 -22.66 -0.02 0.35
CA ILE A 225 -22.82 -1.23 -0.45
C ILE A 225 -22.30 -2.46 0.31
N LEU A 226 -21.16 -2.36 0.98
CA LEU A 226 -20.58 -3.46 1.75
C LEU A 226 -21.40 -3.83 2.99
N VAL A 227 -22.07 -2.86 3.62
CA VAL A 227 -23.03 -3.13 4.70
C VAL A 227 -24.25 -3.89 4.18
N MET A 228 -24.75 -3.54 3.00
CA MET A 228 -25.92 -4.21 2.42
C MET A 228 -25.58 -5.55 1.76
N PHE A 229 -24.36 -5.69 1.24
CA PHE A 229 -23.90 -6.85 0.47
C PHE A 229 -22.50 -7.30 0.95
N PRO A 230 -22.40 -7.94 2.12
CA PRO A 230 -21.12 -8.38 2.68
C PRO A 230 -20.39 -9.39 1.78
N GLU A 231 -21.13 -10.16 1.00
CA GLU A 231 -20.64 -11.17 0.06
C GLU A 231 -19.65 -10.61 -0.96
N ILE A 232 -19.71 -9.32 -1.31
CA ILE A 232 -18.77 -8.70 -2.25
C ILE A 232 -17.33 -8.79 -1.73
N SER A 233 -17.16 -8.72 -0.41
CA SER A 233 -15.85 -8.82 0.23
C SER A 233 -15.42 -10.27 0.51
N THR A 234 -16.36 -11.17 0.78
CA THR A 234 -16.06 -12.55 1.23
C THR A 234 -16.04 -13.56 0.08
N TRP A 235 -16.76 -13.30 -1.02
CA TRP A 235 -16.96 -14.24 -2.11
C TRP A 235 -15.66 -14.78 -2.73
N LEU A 236 -14.71 -13.90 -3.03
CA LEU A 236 -13.44 -14.29 -3.66
C LEU A 236 -12.56 -15.10 -2.67
N PRO A 237 -12.34 -14.64 -1.43
CA PRO A 237 -11.72 -15.45 -0.38
C PRO A 237 -12.38 -16.83 -0.20
N ASP A 238 -13.71 -16.89 -0.14
CA ASP A 238 -14.42 -18.15 0.06
C ASP A 238 -14.19 -19.13 -1.10
N LYS A 239 -14.12 -18.62 -2.34
CA LYS A 239 -13.81 -19.43 -3.54
C LYS A 239 -12.36 -19.90 -3.62
N LEU A 240 -11.41 -19.09 -3.15
CA LEU A 240 -9.98 -19.41 -3.22
C LEU A 240 -9.52 -20.29 -2.06
N PHE A 241 -10.03 -20.03 -0.87
CA PHE A 241 -9.60 -20.69 0.36
C PHE A 241 -10.54 -21.80 0.84
N ASN A 242 -11.67 -22.01 0.15
CA ASN A 242 -12.61 -23.10 0.35
C ASN A 242 -12.83 -23.40 1.85
N LYS A 243 -13.49 -22.46 2.57
CA LYS A 243 -13.97 -22.70 3.94
C LYS A 243 -14.89 -23.94 3.89
N TYR A 244 -14.36 -25.09 4.31
CA TYR A 244 -15.14 -26.29 4.63
C TYR A 244 -15.86 -26.08 5.96
#